data_AF-A0A433F7N5-F1
#
_entry.id   AF-A0A433F7N5-F1
#
_cell.length_a   1.000
_cell.length_b   1.000
_cell.length_c   1.000
_cell.angle_alpha   90.00
_cell.angle_beta   90.00
_cell.angle_gamma   90.00
#
_symmetry.space_group_name_H-M   'P 1'
#
loop_
_entity.id
_entity.type
_entity.pdbx_description
1 polymer ?
#
loop_
_entity_poly.entity_id
_entity_poly.type
_entity_poly.pdbx_seq_one_letter_code
_entity_poly.pdbx_strand_id
1 'polypeptide(L)'
;MTDAPAPLVLRLGAVAHGGHVVARTDEGRVVFVRHGLPGELVRVRLTDHEPTASFWRGDVVEVLEPAAGRRDAHVWSQADAVLAAAAGTSPLGGAEFGHADLATQRELKTSVVGEQLSHLAGLEWDGHVRAVAGETPDGTGWRTRLHLDVAPDGSAGMYPHRSGELVPVTDMPLATDALRALAPWDLRYEGAERVDVAAPSGSGPLLHVSLHGDAAQEQIDALRAQLAPWGEQHGVAVTARTADHRDVGVWTGAGHSVETLSVPEAGGEFSWQVSPTGFWQIHRQAPATLVRAVLDAAQFTPGDAVWDLYSGAGLFTAVAARAVGETGSVLAVEGSPVTSA
;
A
#
# COMPACT_ATOMS: atom_id res chain seq x y z
N MET A 1 -31.51 -12.03 2.91
CA MET A 1 -31.25 -12.53 1.54
C MET A 1 -32.06 -11.66 0.59
N THR A 2 -31.56 -10.45 0.34
CA THR A 2 -32.19 -9.49 -0.56
C THR A 2 -31.71 -9.85 -1.97
N ASP A 3 -32.67 -10.01 -2.88
CA ASP A 3 -32.47 -10.33 -4.29
C ASP A 3 -31.44 -9.35 -4.88
N ALA A 4 -30.19 -9.80 -5.06
CA ALA A 4 -29.19 -8.96 -5.68
C ALA A 4 -29.60 -8.79 -7.14
N PRO A 5 -29.73 -7.56 -7.65
CA PRO A 5 -30.14 -7.37 -9.04
C PRO A 5 -29.21 -8.14 -9.97
N ALA A 6 -29.78 -8.67 -11.06
CA ALA A 6 -29.00 -9.34 -12.09
C ALA A 6 -27.82 -8.44 -12.52
N PRO A 7 -26.62 -9.00 -12.77
CA PRO A 7 -25.48 -8.21 -13.22
C PRO A 7 -25.81 -7.38 -14.45
N LEU A 8 -25.41 -6.12 -14.45
CA LEU A 8 -25.61 -5.20 -15.57
C LEU A 8 -24.54 -5.43 -16.63
N VAL A 9 -24.91 -5.42 -17.91
CA VAL A 9 -23.93 -5.39 -19.01
C VAL A 9 -23.64 -3.93 -19.34
N LEU A 10 -22.41 -3.46 -19.14
CA LEU A 10 -22.03 -2.06 -19.28
C LEU A 10 -20.79 -1.89 -20.16
N ARG A 11 -20.81 -0.85 -21.00
CA ARG A 11 -19.63 -0.34 -21.71
C ARG A 11 -18.90 0.63 -20.79
N LEU A 12 -17.61 0.38 -20.55
CA LEU A 12 -16.80 1.20 -19.68
C LEU A 12 -16.24 2.43 -20.40
N GLY A 13 -16.35 3.59 -19.77
CA GLY A 13 -15.90 4.89 -20.28
C GLY A 13 -14.55 5.31 -19.70
N ALA A 14 -14.45 6.57 -19.28
CA ALA A 14 -13.21 7.15 -18.75
C ALA A 14 -12.87 6.62 -17.35
N VAL A 15 -11.56 6.52 -17.07
CA VAL A 15 -11.06 6.27 -15.71
C VAL A 15 -11.32 7.48 -14.83
N ALA A 16 -11.60 7.23 -13.55
CA ALA A 16 -11.74 8.24 -12.51
C ALA A 16 -10.74 7.97 -11.38
N HIS A 17 -10.53 8.99 -10.54
CA HIS A 17 -9.72 8.85 -9.34
C HIS A 17 -10.18 7.66 -8.45
N GLY A 18 -9.22 7.02 -7.78
CA GLY A 18 -9.48 5.87 -6.91
C GLY A 18 -9.64 4.53 -7.64
N GLY A 19 -9.19 4.43 -8.90
CA GLY A 19 -9.16 3.16 -9.64
C GLY A 19 -10.50 2.70 -10.20
N HIS A 20 -11.46 3.62 -10.33
CA HIS A 20 -12.76 3.35 -10.93
C HIS A 20 -12.74 3.69 -12.43
N VAL A 21 -13.63 3.06 -13.18
CA VAL A 21 -13.99 3.47 -14.54
C VAL A 21 -15.47 3.82 -14.55
N VAL A 22 -15.82 4.93 -15.17
CA VAL A 22 -17.19 5.44 -15.22
C VAL A 22 -17.94 4.75 -16.35
N ALA A 23 -19.10 4.20 -16.04
CA ALA A 23 -20.08 3.71 -17.01
C ALA A 23 -21.42 4.40 -16.81
N ARG A 24 -22.32 4.24 -17.79
CA ARG A 24 -23.71 4.70 -17.69
C ARG A 24 -24.66 3.59 -18.07
N THR A 25 -25.76 3.45 -17.34
CA THR A 25 -26.87 2.58 -17.73
C THR A 25 -27.62 3.18 -18.92
N ASP A 26 -28.52 2.40 -19.54
CA ASP A 26 -29.35 2.87 -20.65
C ASP A 26 -30.26 4.05 -20.23
N GLU A 27 -30.64 4.12 -18.96
CA GLU A 27 -31.40 5.23 -18.36
C GLU A 27 -30.52 6.43 -17.98
N GLY A 28 -29.22 6.39 -18.29
CA GLY A 28 -28.27 7.48 -18.07
C GLY A 28 -27.66 7.55 -16.67
N ARG A 29 -27.96 6.58 -15.79
CA ARG A 29 -27.44 6.56 -14.42
C ARG A 29 -25.94 6.27 -14.40
N VAL A 30 -25.19 7.08 -13.65
CA VAL A 30 -23.73 6.90 -13.49
C VAL A 30 -23.43 5.70 -12.62
N VAL A 31 -22.49 4.86 -13.06
CA VAL A 31 -21.97 3.72 -12.30
C VAL A 31 -20.44 3.83 -12.24
N PHE A 32 -19.89 3.86 -11.03
CA PHE A 32 -18.44 3.73 -10.82
C PHE A 32 -18.07 2.25 -10.72
N VAL A 33 -17.34 1.75 -11.71
CA VAL A 33 -17.03 0.34 -11.87
C VAL A 33 -15.56 0.09 -11.50
N ARG A 34 -15.29 -0.88 -10.62
CA ARG A 34 -13.92 -1.33 -10.31
C ARG A 34 -13.53 -2.55 -11.15
N HIS A 35 -12.22 -2.80 -11.27
CA HIS A 35 -11.63 -3.97 -11.95
C HIS A 35 -11.84 -4.03 -13.47
N GLY A 36 -12.33 -2.94 -14.06
CA GLY A 36 -12.51 -2.76 -15.50
C GLY A 36 -11.54 -1.76 -16.10
N LEU A 37 -11.37 -1.81 -17.42
CA LEU A 37 -10.60 -0.84 -18.19
C LEU A 37 -11.52 -0.02 -19.13
N PRO A 38 -11.12 1.21 -19.48
CA PRO A 38 -11.81 1.99 -20.50
C PRO A 38 -12.02 1.22 -21.81
N GLY A 39 -13.22 1.32 -22.39
CA GLY A 39 -13.61 0.70 -23.66
C GLY A 39 -14.21 -0.71 -23.55
N GLU A 40 -14.02 -1.39 -22.43
CA GLU A 40 -14.47 -2.78 -22.26
C GLU A 40 -15.99 -2.93 -22.23
N LEU A 41 -16.47 -4.08 -22.70
CA LEU A 41 -17.82 -4.57 -22.38
C LEU A 41 -17.71 -5.58 -21.24
N VAL A 42 -18.45 -5.35 -20.15
CA VAL A 42 -18.33 -6.16 -18.94
C VAL A 42 -19.69 -6.46 -18.33
N ARG A 43 -19.78 -7.55 -17.55
CA ARG A 43 -20.85 -7.71 -16.56
C ARG A 43 -20.41 -7.14 -15.22
N VAL A 44 -21.27 -6.31 -14.64
CA VAL A 44 -21.03 -5.59 -13.40
C VAL A 44 -22.03 -6.05 -12.35
N ARG A 45 -21.51 -6.53 -11.20
CA ARG A 45 -22.32 -6.76 -10.00
C ARG A 45 -22.35 -5.47 -9.19
N LEU A 46 -23.54 -4.94 -8.93
CA LEU A 46 -23.70 -3.73 -8.13
C LEU A 46 -23.37 -4.03 -6.65
N THR A 47 -22.54 -3.18 -6.05
CA THR A 47 -22.12 -3.29 -4.65
C THR A 47 -22.76 -2.20 -3.78
N ASP A 48 -23.21 -1.10 -4.39
CA ASP A 48 -23.91 0.00 -3.74
C ASP A 48 -24.85 0.64 -4.76
N HIS A 49 -26.15 0.46 -4.59
CA HIS A 49 -27.14 0.78 -5.62
C HIS A 49 -28.50 1.23 -5.07
N GLU A 50 -28.50 2.03 -4.00
CA GLU A 50 -29.75 2.62 -3.51
C GLU A 50 -30.48 3.37 -4.67
N PRO A 51 -31.81 3.17 -4.86
CA PRO A 51 -32.52 3.76 -5.99
C PRO A 51 -32.44 5.29 -6.05
N THR A 52 -32.37 5.93 -4.87
CA THR A 52 -32.27 7.38 -4.67
C THR A 52 -30.85 7.93 -4.76
N ALA A 53 -29.83 7.07 -4.80
CA ALA A 53 -28.45 7.51 -4.92
C ALA A 53 -28.20 8.18 -6.28
N SER A 54 -27.41 9.25 -6.29
CA SER A 54 -27.05 9.99 -7.51
C SER A 54 -26.17 9.19 -8.48
N PHE A 55 -25.52 8.14 -7.98
CA PHE A 55 -24.73 7.20 -8.75
C PHE A 55 -24.70 5.85 -8.04
N TRP A 56 -24.33 4.80 -8.76
CA TRP A 56 -24.13 3.45 -8.24
C TRP A 56 -22.66 3.06 -8.27
N ARG A 57 -22.32 1.98 -7.56
CA ARG A 57 -21.01 1.33 -7.63
C ARG A 57 -21.17 -0.15 -7.96
N GLY A 58 -20.18 -0.71 -8.62
CA GLY A 58 -20.13 -2.14 -8.87
C GLY A 58 -18.75 -2.63 -9.26
N ASP A 59 -18.62 -3.94 -9.29
CA ASP A 59 -17.38 -4.63 -9.64
C ASP A 59 -17.59 -5.44 -10.92
N VAL A 60 -16.59 -5.43 -11.80
CA VAL A 60 -16.54 -6.35 -12.93
C VAL A 60 -16.49 -7.79 -12.42
N VAL A 61 -17.46 -8.60 -12.84
CA VAL A 61 -17.52 -10.03 -12.53
C VAL A 61 -17.28 -10.91 -13.75
N GLU A 62 -17.37 -10.34 -14.95
CA GLU A 62 -17.08 -11.01 -16.22
C GLU A 62 -16.66 -9.95 -17.25
N VAL A 63 -15.63 -10.25 -18.03
CA VAL A 63 -15.19 -9.40 -19.15
C VAL A 63 -15.66 -10.05 -20.45
N LEU A 64 -16.53 -9.36 -21.18
CA LEU A 64 -17.14 -9.87 -22.42
C LEU A 64 -16.31 -9.47 -23.65
N GLU A 65 -15.81 -8.21 -23.65
CA GLU A 65 -14.92 -7.68 -24.68
C GLU A 65 -13.75 -6.99 -23.97
N PRO A 66 -12.57 -7.63 -23.87
CA PRO A 66 -11.42 -7.08 -23.17
C PRO A 66 -10.75 -5.96 -23.98
N ALA A 67 -10.18 -4.98 -23.27
CA ALA A 67 -9.31 -3.98 -23.89
C ALA A 67 -7.93 -4.59 -24.19
N ALA A 68 -7.22 -4.06 -25.19
CA ALA A 68 -5.90 -4.56 -25.59
C ALA A 68 -4.86 -4.54 -24.44
N GLY A 69 -5.02 -3.60 -23.50
CA GLY A 69 -4.19 -3.46 -22.31
C GLY A 69 -4.53 -4.39 -21.14
N ARG A 70 -5.54 -5.26 -21.27
CA ARG A 70 -5.89 -6.23 -20.23
C ARG A 70 -4.94 -7.42 -20.29
N ARG A 71 -4.44 -7.85 -19.13
CA ARG A 71 -3.67 -9.08 -18.98
C ARG A 71 -4.58 -10.30 -19.06
N ASP A 72 -4.03 -11.41 -19.56
CA ASP A 72 -4.70 -12.71 -19.53
C ASP A 72 -4.97 -13.21 -18.09
N ALA A 73 -4.07 -12.85 -17.16
CA ALA A 73 -4.19 -13.18 -15.74
C ALA A 73 -3.82 -11.98 -14.86
N HIS A 74 -4.54 -11.81 -13.76
CA HIS A 74 -4.18 -10.85 -12.72
C HIS A 74 -2.83 -11.24 -12.08
N VAL A 75 -2.03 -10.26 -11.70
CA VAL A 75 -0.72 -10.49 -11.02
C VAL A 75 -0.84 -11.10 -9.63
N TRP A 76 -2.05 -11.14 -9.08
CA TRP A 76 -2.35 -11.72 -7.78
C TRP A 76 -3.77 -12.29 -7.77
N SER A 77 -3.90 -13.61 -7.71
CA SER A 77 -5.17 -14.30 -7.86
C SER A 77 -6.19 -13.96 -6.77
N GLN A 78 -5.77 -13.75 -5.52
CA GLN A 78 -6.67 -13.35 -4.42
C GLN A 78 -7.27 -11.95 -4.62
N ALA A 79 -6.68 -11.11 -5.48
CA ALA A 79 -7.16 -9.77 -5.82
C ALA A 79 -7.90 -9.72 -7.18
N ASP A 80 -8.03 -10.85 -7.88
CA ASP A 80 -8.74 -10.93 -9.16
C ASP A 80 -10.25 -10.96 -8.93
N ALA A 81 -10.96 -9.92 -9.38
CA ALA A 81 -12.40 -9.80 -9.21
C ALA A 81 -13.21 -10.83 -10.01
N VAL A 82 -12.72 -11.27 -11.17
CA VAL A 82 -13.40 -12.27 -12.00
C VAL A 82 -13.27 -13.64 -11.35
N LEU A 83 -12.08 -14.00 -10.86
CA LEU A 83 -11.87 -15.25 -10.12
C LEU A 83 -12.65 -15.25 -8.79
N ALA A 84 -12.61 -14.15 -8.04
CA ALA A 84 -13.38 -14.01 -6.81
C ALA A 84 -14.89 -14.15 -7.07
N ALA A 85 -15.41 -13.49 -8.11
CA ALA A 85 -16.81 -13.60 -8.47
C ALA A 85 -17.23 -15.02 -8.87
N ALA A 86 -16.38 -15.76 -9.59
CA ALA A 86 -16.61 -17.16 -9.94
C ALA A 86 -16.58 -18.09 -8.72
N ALA A 87 -15.77 -17.77 -7.71
CA ALA A 87 -15.72 -18.47 -6.43
C ALA A 87 -16.81 -18.03 -5.44
N GLY A 88 -17.61 -17.00 -5.77
CA GLY A 88 -18.60 -16.43 -4.85
C GLY A 88 -17.98 -15.62 -3.69
N THR A 89 -16.75 -15.17 -3.83
CA THR A 89 -16.00 -14.38 -2.83
C THR A 89 -15.78 -12.94 -3.30
N SER A 90 -15.12 -12.13 -2.46
CA SER A 90 -14.71 -10.76 -2.80
C SER A 90 -13.20 -10.68 -3.01
N PRO A 91 -12.72 -9.91 -4.00
CA PRO A 91 -11.29 -9.75 -4.24
C PRO A 91 -10.62 -8.92 -3.13
N LEU A 92 -9.42 -9.32 -2.73
CA LEU A 92 -8.57 -8.53 -1.86
C LEU A 92 -8.19 -7.18 -2.51
N GLY A 93 -8.03 -6.15 -1.68
CA GLY A 93 -7.54 -4.84 -2.11
C GLY A 93 -6.01 -4.76 -2.19
N GLY A 94 -5.50 -3.66 -2.76
CA GLY A 94 -4.07 -3.33 -2.81
C GLY A 94 -3.37 -3.60 -4.14
N ALA A 95 -4.09 -4.15 -5.12
CA ALA A 95 -3.61 -4.39 -6.48
C ALA A 95 -4.68 -4.02 -7.53
N GLU A 96 -5.32 -2.86 -7.37
CA GLU A 96 -6.54 -2.47 -8.11
C GLU A 96 -6.38 -2.50 -9.64
N PHE A 97 -5.18 -2.18 -10.16
CA PHE A 97 -4.86 -2.27 -11.58
C PHE A 97 -4.07 -3.53 -11.98
N GLY A 98 -4.04 -4.57 -11.13
CA GLY A 98 -3.30 -5.79 -11.41
C GLY A 98 -3.79 -6.57 -12.64
N HIS A 99 -4.97 -6.25 -13.15
CA HIS A 99 -5.53 -6.77 -14.40
C HIS A 99 -5.06 -6.01 -15.67
N ALA A 100 -4.42 -4.86 -15.53
CA ALA A 100 -3.95 -4.04 -16.64
C ALA A 100 -2.43 -4.18 -16.81
N ASP A 101 -1.95 -4.25 -18.04
CA ASP A 101 -0.52 -4.19 -18.32
C ASP A 101 0.10 -2.85 -17.84
N LEU A 102 1.42 -2.82 -17.71
CA LEU A 102 2.10 -1.68 -17.09
C LEU A 102 1.98 -0.39 -17.93
N ALA A 103 1.90 -0.50 -19.26
CA ALA A 103 1.72 0.65 -20.13
C ALA A 103 0.34 1.29 -19.89
N THR A 104 -0.69 0.46 -19.90
CA THR A 104 -2.07 0.85 -19.59
C THR A 104 -2.19 1.45 -18.20
N GLN A 105 -1.55 0.86 -17.19
CA GLN A 105 -1.53 1.43 -15.84
C GLN A 105 -0.98 2.86 -15.80
N ARG A 106 0.09 3.14 -16.56
CA ARG A 106 0.67 4.49 -16.64
C ARG A 106 -0.23 5.45 -17.41
N GLU A 107 -0.86 5.02 -18.49
CA GLU A 107 -1.82 5.82 -19.24
C GLU A 107 -3.03 6.22 -18.39
N LEU A 108 -3.58 5.27 -17.63
CA LEU A 108 -4.69 5.53 -16.70
C LEU A 108 -4.28 6.52 -15.61
N LYS A 109 -3.13 6.32 -14.96
CA LYS A 109 -2.62 7.24 -13.94
C LYS A 109 -2.33 8.63 -14.53
N THR A 110 -1.80 8.70 -15.74
CA THR A 110 -1.55 9.97 -16.46
C THR A 110 -2.86 10.70 -16.71
N SER A 111 -3.89 10.00 -17.22
CA SER A 111 -5.21 10.58 -17.46
C SER A 111 -5.82 11.14 -16.16
N VAL A 112 -5.74 10.39 -15.06
CA VAL A 112 -6.25 10.83 -13.75
C VAL A 112 -5.52 12.09 -13.25
N VAL A 113 -4.19 12.14 -13.34
CA VAL A 113 -3.42 13.32 -12.91
C VAL A 113 -3.77 14.55 -13.76
N GLY A 114 -3.83 14.40 -15.09
CA GLY A 114 -4.19 15.49 -15.99
C GLY A 114 -5.61 16.01 -15.76
N GLU A 115 -6.58 15.10 -15.60
CA GLU A 115 -7.97 15.46 -15.28
C GLU A 115 -8.06 16.22 -13.95
N GLN A 116 -7.38 15.74 -12.90
CA GLN A 116 -7.42 16.40 -11.59
C GLN A 116 -6.77 17.78 -11.61
N LEU A 117 -5.66 17.97 -12.33
CA LEU A 117 -5.01 19.27 -12.47
C LEU A 117 -5.89 20.26 -13.26
N SER A 118 -6.50 19.81 -14.36
CA SER A 118 -7.40 20.67 -15.15
C SER A 118 -8.65 21.04 -14.34
N HIS A 119 -9.32 20.06 -13.72
CA HIS A 119 -10.58 20.29 -13.01
C HIS A 119 -10.44 21.04 -11.68
N LEU A 120 -9.42 20.73 -10.87
CA LEU A 120 -9.25 21.34 -9.54
C LEU A 120 -8.39 22.60 -9.56
N ALA A 121 -7.36 22.64 -10.41
CA ALA A 121 -6.39 23.72 -10.45
C ALA A 121 -6.51 24.61 -11.70
N GLY A 122 -7.32 24.24 -12.69
CA GLY A 122 -7.42 24.97 -13.95
C GLY A 122 -6.12 24.91 -14.77
N LEU A 123 -5.29 23.88 -14.55
CA LEU A 123 -3.99 23.72 -15.17
C LEU A 123 -4.04 22.62 -16.22
N GLU A 124 -3.73 22.99 -17.46
CA GLU A 124 -3.44 22.02 -18.52
C GLU A 124 -2.08 21.36 -18.27
N TRP A 125 -2.04 20.03 -18.37
CA TRP A 125 -0.84 19.24 -18.09
C TRP A 125 -0.60 18.22 -19.20
N ASP A 126 0.60 18.26 -19.78
CA ASP A 126 1.05 17.41 -20.90
C ASP A 126 2.09 16.36 -20.48
N GLY A 127 2.30 16.20 -19.18
CA GLY A 127 3.22 15.22 -18.62
C GLY A 127 2.73 13.78 -18.72
N HIS A 128 3.57 12.85 -18.28
CA HIS A 128 3.25 11.42 -18.25
C HIS A 128 3.85 10.74 -17.04
N VAL A 129 3.12 9.76 -16.51
CA VAL A 129 3.59 8.89 -15.42
C VAL A 129 4.64 7.94 -15.97
N ARG A 130 5.79 7.89 -15.30
CA ARG A 130 6.92 7.03 -15.65
C ARG A 130 7.06 5.86 -14.69
N ALA A 131 7.70 4.80 -15.16
CA ALA A 131 8.12 3.70 -14.30
C ALA A 131 9.16 4.20 -13.29
N VAL A 132 9.10 3.64 -12.08
CA VAL A 132 10.17 3.79 -11.09
C VAL A 132 11.33 2.87 -11.47
N ALA A 133 12.56 3.23 -11.12
CA ALA A 133 13.74 2.40 -11.36
C ALA A 133 13.53 0.98 -10.79
N GLY A 134 14.03 -0.06 -11.47
CA GLY A 134 13.93 -1.44 -11.01
C GLY A 134 12.50 -2.02 -10.99
N GLU A 135 11.57 -1.45 -11.78
CA GLU A 135 10.26 -2.05 -12.09
C GLU A 135 10.47 -3.43 -12.75
N THR A 136 9.84 -4.46 -12.20
CA THR A 136 9.87 -5.80 -12.79
C THR A 136 8.91 -5.89 -13.99
N PRO A 137 9.09 -6.83 -14.93
CA PRO A 137 8.24 -6.94 -16.12
C PRO A 137 6.73 -7.09 -15.82
N ASP A 138 6.37 -7.63 -14.66
CA ASP A 138 5.01 -7.82 -14.17
C ASP A 138 4.55 -6.72 -13.18
N GLY A 139 5.45 -5.83 -12.74
CA GLY A 139 5.18 -4.74 -11.79
C GLY A 139 5.01 -5.17 -10.34
N THR A 140 5.61 -6.29 -9.96
CA THR A 140 5.54 -6.89 -8.62
C THR A 140 6.86 -6.68 -7.84
N GLY A 141 6.99 -7.24 -6.63
CA GLY A 141 8.28 -7.30 -5.93
C GLY A 141 8.84 -6.00 -5.36
N TRP A 142 8.03 -4.96 -5.17
CA TRP A 142 8.49 -3.63 -4.73
C TRP A 142 8.15 -3.26 -3.29
N ARG A 143 7.13 -3.89 -2.70
CA ARG A 143 6.59 -3.58 -1.37
C ARG A 143 7.52 -4.10 -0.27
N THR A 144 8.01 -3.21 0.59
CA THR A 144 8.94 -3.53 1.70
C THR A 144 8.25 -3.65 3.05
N ARG A 145 6.96 -3.29 3.13
CA ARG A 145 6.19 -3.35 4.37
C ARG A 145 4.81 -3.96 4.16
N LEU A 146 4.32 -4.72 5.13
CA LEU A 146 3.00 -5.33 5.15
C LEU A 146 2.28 -4.95 6.43
N HIS A 147 0.97 -4.90 6.30
CA HIS A 147 0.05 -4.66 7.39
C HIS A 147 -1.06 -5.68 7.23
N LEU A 148 -1.19 -6.54 8.22
CA LEU A 148 -2.17 -7.62 8.22
C LEU A 148 -2.96 -7.54 9.52
N ASP A 149 -4.27 -7.46 9.39
CA ASP A 149 -5.17 -7.63 10.52
C ASP A 149 -5.18 -9.12 10.90
N VAL A 150 -5.47 -9.41 12.16
CA VAL A 150 -5.49 -10.76 12.69
C VAL A 150 -6.93 -11.15 13.04
N ALA A 151 -7.38 -12.29 12.51
CA ALA A 151 -8.70 -12.81 12.79
C ALA A 151 -8.77 -13.42 14.20
N PRO A 152 -9.98 -13.67 14.75
CA PRO A 152 -10.12 -14.31 16.06
C PRO A 152 -9.45 -15.68 16.21
N ASP A 153 -9.21 -16.40 15.10
CA ASP A 153 -8.50 -17.69 15.07
C ASP A 153 -6.96 -17.53 14.92
N GLY A 154 -6.46 -16.30 15.01
CA GLY A 154 -5.05 -15.96 14.86
C GLY A 154 -4.56 -15.88 13.41
N SER A 155 -5.41 -16.07 12.40
CA SER A 155 -5.01 -15.95 10.98
C SER A 155 -4.70 -14.49 10.61
N ALA A 156 -3.56 -14.24 9.97
CA ALA A 156 -3.27 -12.94 9.36
C ALA A 156 -4.00 -12.79 8.01
N GLY A 157 -4.62 -11.64 7.79
CA GLY A 157 -5.45 -11.39 6.61
C GLY A 157 -5.53 -9.94 6.20
N MET A 158 -6.34 -9.70 5.16
CA MET A 158 -6.68 -8.37 4.67
C MET A 158 -8.19 -8.30 4.40
N TYR A 159 -8.77 -7.13 4.60
CA TYR A 159 -10.17 -6.89 4.24
C TYR A 159 -10.30 -6.65 2.74
N PRO A 160 -11.19 -7.36 2.03
CA PRO A 160 -11.69 -6.92 0.75
C PRO A 160 -12.27 -5.50 0.86
N HIS A 161 -12.23 -4.76 -0.24
CA HIS A 161 -12.68 -3.36 -0.25
C HIS A 161 -14.12 -3.23 0.25
N ARG A 162 -14.31 -2.40 1.28
CA ARG A 162 -15.60 -2.16 1.96
C ARG A 162 -16.28 -3.44 2.48
N SER A 163 -15.49 -4.43 2.87
CA SER A 163 -15.96 -5.64 3.57
C SER A 163 -15.64 -5.56 5.06
N GLY A 164 -16.50 -6.17 5.89
CA GLY A 164 -16.19 -6.45 7.30
C GLY A 164 -15.64 -7.86 7.53
N GLU A 165 -15.50 -8.65 6.46
CA GLU A 165 -14.96 -10.01 6.51
C GLU A 165 -13.46 -9.97 6.21
N LEU A 166 -12.65 -10.50 7.13
CA LEU A 166 -11.22 -10.61 6.96
C LEU A 166 -10.90 -11.87 6.13
N VAL A 167 -10.15 -11.73 5.05
CA VAL A 167 -9.74 -12.85 4.20
C VAL A 167 -8.26 -13.16 4.47
N PRO A 168 -7.91 -14.43 4.81
CA PRO A 168 -6.53 -14.82 5.00
C PRO A 168 -5.68 -14.58 3.75
N VAL A 169 -4.49 -14.01 3.94
CA VAL A 169 -3.53 -13.77 2.86
C VAL A 169 -2.57 -14.95 2.80
N THR A 170 -2.46 -15.59 1.63
CA THR A 170 -1.58 -16.75 1.44
C THR A 170 -0.30 -16.40 0.69
N ASP A 171 -0.31 -15.28 -0.04
CA ASP A 171 0.84 -14.75 -0.76
C ASP A 171 0.71 -13.23 -0.93
N MET A 172 1.83 -12.58 -1.25
CA MET A 172 1.85 -11.17 -1.61
C MET A 172 2.85 -10.94 -2.74
N PRO A 173 2.42 -11.08 -4.02
CA PRO A 173 3.31 -10.91 -5.17
C PRO A 173 3.98 -9.53 -5.18
N LEU A 174 3.28 -8.51 -4.70
CA LEU A 174 3.82 -7.15 -4.61
C LEU A 174 4.99 -7.02 -3.63
N ALA A 175 5.12 -7.90 -2.64
CA ALA A 175 6.17 -7.84 -1.62
C ALA A 175 7.55 -8.19 -2.20
N THR A 176 8.61 -7.58 -1.68
CA THR A 176 10.00 -7.93 -2.02
C THR A 176 10.30 -9.40 -1.71
N ASP A 177 11.35 -9.95 -2.34
CA ASP A 177 11.83 -11.31 -2.04
C ASP A 177 12.10 -11.53 -0.55
N ALA A 178 12.69 -10.53 0.12
CA ALA A 178 12.97 -10.58 1.54
C ALA A 178 11.68 -10.78 2.36
N LEU A 179 10.60 -10.02 2.08
CA LEU A 179 9.33 -10.20 2.76
C LEU A 179 8.64 -11.52 2.40
N ARG A 180 8.66 -11.91 1.12
CA ARG A 180 8.04 -13.17 0.68
C ARG A 180 8.73 -14.38 1.30
N ALA A 181 10.05 -14.33 1.47
CA ALA A 181 10.83 -15.39 2.09
C ALA A 181 10.51 -15.59 3.59
N LEU A 182 10.04 -14.55 4.28
CA LEU A 182 9.57 -14.68 5.67
C LEU A 182 8.27 -15.48 5.75
N ALA A 183 7.45 -15.42 4.68
CA ALA A 183 6.18 -16.10 4.56
C ALA A 183 5.38 -16.16 5.88
N PRO A 184 5.08 -15.02 6.53
CA PRO A 184 4.41 -15.02 7.84
C PRO A 184 2.96 -15.56 7.79
N TRP A 185 2.49 -15.95 6.61
CA TRP A 185 1.13 -16.41 6.31
C TRP A 185 0.70 -17.63 7.13
N ASP A 186 1.64 -18.53 7.43
CA ASP A 186 1.36 -19.78 8.16
C ASP A 186 1.42 -19.62 9.69
N LEU A 187 1.88 -18.46 10.18
CA LEU A 187 1.93 -18.19 11.61
C LEU A 187 0.53 -17.87 12.14
N ARG A 188 0.27 -18.34 13.37
CA ARG A 188 -0.91 -17.95 14.14
C ARG A 188 -0.53 -16.89 15.17
N TYR A 189 -1.32 -15.82 15.23
CA TYR A 189 -1.09 -14.66 16.08
C TYR A 189 -2.20 -14.50 17.12
N GLU A 190 -2.55 -15.56 17.83
CA GLU A 190 -3.62 -15.50 18.83
C GLU A 190 -3.37 -14.39 19.88
N GLY A 191 -4.39 -13.58 20.13
CA GLY A 191 -4.29 -12.41 21.03
C GLY A 191 -3.68 -11.15 20.38
N ALA A 192 -3.22 -11.22 19.14
CA ALA A 192 -2.88 -10.05 18.34
C ALA A 192 -4.11 -9.50 17.63
N GLU A 193 -4.18 -8.16 17.54
CA GLU A 193 -5.11 -7.45 16.66
C GLU A 193 -4.55 -7.37 15.24
N ARG A 194 -3.23 -7.25 15.13
CA ARG A 194 -2.56 -6.86 13.90
C ARG A 194 -1.08 -7.20 13.93
N VAL A 195 -0.52 -7.50 12.76
CA VAL A 195 0.91 -7.65 12.55
C VAL A 195 1.41 -6.75 11.42
N ASP A 196 2.48 -6.01 11.71
CA ASP A 196 3.22 -5.25 10.72
C ASP A 196 4.56 -5.94 10.44
N VAL A 197 4.91 -6.10 9.17
CA VAL A 197 6.18 -6.75 8.78
C VAL A 197 6.95 -5.81 7.87
N ALA A 198 8.22 -5.58 8.15
CA ALA A 198 9.10 -4.72 7.37
C ALA A 198 10.37 -5.47 6.96
N ALA A 199 10.77 -5.35 5.70
CA ALA A 199 12.10 -5.72 5.19
C ALA A 199 12.84 -4.44 4.76
N PRO A 200 13.54 -3.78 5.69
CA PRO A 200 14.20 -2.50 5.45
C PRO A 200 15.50 -2.67 4.64
N SER A 201 16.05 -1.59 4.10
CA SER A 201 17.27 -1.66 3.26
C SER A 201 18.58 -1.78 4.05
N GLY A 202 18.60 -1.39 5.33
CA GLY A 202 19.83 -1.30 6.15
C GLY A 202 19.93 -2.27 7.32
N SER A 203 18.86 -3.02 7.64
CA SER A 203 18.85 -4.02 8.71
C SER A 203 18.14 -5.30 8.28
N GLY A 204 18.17 -6.32 9.14
CA GLY A 204 17.31 -7.49 9.00
C GLY A 204 15.81 -7.11 9.10
N PRO A 205 14.91 -8.02 8.68
CA PRO A 205 13.48 -7.78 8.78
C PRO A 205 12.99 -7.63 10.22
N LEU A 206 11.85 -6.97 10.36
CA LEU A 206 11.19 -6.73 11.63
C LEU A 206 9.71 -7.14 11.54
N LEU A 207 9.23 -7.87 12.54
CA LEU A 207 7.83 -8.17 12.77
C LEU A 207 7.37 -7.42 14.03
N HIS A 208 6.30 -6.67 13.92
CA HIS A 208 5.66 -5.96 15.02
C HIS A 208 4.26 -6.51 15.28
N VAL A 209 3.98 -6.86 16.52
CA VAL A 209 2.68 -7.35 16.97
C VAL A 209 1.95 -6.25 17.74
N SER A 210 0.78 -5.84 17.27
CA SER A 210 -0.16 -5.06 18.10
C SER A 210 -1.11 -6.03 18.77
N LEU A 211 -1.07 -6.07 20.11
CA LEU A 211 -1.91 -6.96 20.92
C LEU A 211 -3.30 -6.37 21.14
N HIS A 212 -4.31 -7.22 21.27
CA HIS A 212 -5.67 -6.79 21.65
C HIS A 212 -5.72 -6.22 23.07
N GLY A 213 -6.65 -5.28 23.27
CA GLY A 213 -7.04 -4.67 24.56
C GLY A 213 -7.21 -5.64 25.73
N ASP A 214 -7.80 -6.77 25.42
CA ASP A 214 -8.31 -7.78 26.33
C ASP A 214 -7.56 -9.12 26.20
N ALA A 215 -6.43 -9.14 25.48
CA ALA A 215 -5.59 -10.33 25.37
C ALA A 215 -5.15 -10.81 26.77
N ALA A 216 -5.42 -12.08 27.08
CA ALA A 216 -5.02 -12.67 28.35
C ALA A 216 -3.49 -12.81 28.43
N GLN A 217 -2.90 -12.66 29.62
CA GLN A 217 -1.45 -12.79 29.80
C GLN A 217 -0.91 -14.12 29.29
N GLU A 218 -1.66 -15.22 29.46
CA GLU A 218 -1.31 -16.54 28.93
C GLU A 218 -1.20 -16.57 27.40
N GLN A 219 -2.10 -15.87 26.69
CA GLN A 219 -2.04 -15.75 25.23
C GLN A 219 -0.81 -14.94 24.80
N ILE A 220 -0.50 -13.85 25.50
CA ILE A 220 0.67 -13.02 25.24
C ILE A 220 1.96 -13.82 25.45
N ASP A 221 2.05 -14.57 26.56
CA ASP A 221 3.22 -15.38 26.89
C ASP A 221 3.40 -16.53 25.89
N ALA A 222 2.32 -17.19 25.47
CA ALA A 222 2.34 -18.23 24.43
C ALA A 222 2.78 -17.67 23.08
N LEU A 223 2.22 -16.52 22.66
CA LEU A 223 2.60 -15.88 21.41
C LEU A 223 4.06 -15.44 21.41
N ARG A 224 4.55 -14.90 22.54
CA ARG A 224 5.98 -14.57 22.71
C ARG A 224 6.86 -15.81 22.64
N ALA A 225 6.47 -16.90 23.33
CA ALA A 225 7.20 -18.17 23.32
C ALA A 225 7.25 -18.81 21.93
N GLN A 226 6.27 -18.53 21.06
CA GLN A 226 6.29 -18.93 19.66
C GLN A 226 7.18 -18.00 18.81
N LEU A 227 6.95 -16.69 18.87
CA LEU A 227 7.55 -15.75 17.91
C LEU A 227 9.01 -15.41 18.21
N ALA A 228 9.45 -15.40 19.47
CA ALA A 228 10.85 -15.08 19.78
C ALA A 228 11.83 -16.13 19.22
N PRO A 229 11.65 -17.44 19.44
CA PRO A 229 12.50 -18.45 18.82
C PRO A 229 12.39 -18.47 17.29
N TRP A 230 11.18 -18.27 16.75
CA TRP A 230 10.97 -18.17 15.30
C TRP A 230 11.76 -17.00 14.72
N GLY A 231 11.73 -15.83 15.37
CA GLY A 231 12.47 -14.64 14.95
C GLY A 231 13.98 -14.88 14.95
N GLU A 232 14.52 -15.50 15.99
CA GLU A 232 15.95 -15.86 16.06
C GLU A 232 16.37 -16.81 14.94
N GLN A 233 15.56 -17.83 14.67
CA GLN A 233 15.83 -18.81 13.61
C GLN A 233 15.84 -18.17 12.21
N HIS A 234 14.99 -17.17 11.97
CA HIS A 234 14.82 -16.54 10.65
C HIS A 234 15.58 -15.21 10.51
N GLY A 235 16.28 -14.76 11.55
CA GLY A 235 16.96 -13.46 11.56
C GLY A 235 15.99 -12.27 11.53
N VAL A 236 14.82 -12.42 12.14
CA VAL A 236 13.75 -11.42 12.21
C VAL A 236 13.68 -10.85 13.62
N ALA A 237 13.77 -9.53 13.74
CA ALA A 237 13.49 -8.87 15.00
C ALA A 237 11.98 -8.92 15.29
N VAL A 238 11.59 -9.23 16.53
CA VAL A 238 10.18 -9.29 16.92
C VAL A 238 9.93 -8.31 18.06
N THR A 239 8.97 -7.43 17.84
CA THR A 239 8.51 -6.44 18.82
C THR A 239 7.01 -6.60 19.03
N ALA A 240 6.52 -6.19 20.18
CA ALA A 240 5.10 -6.14 20.46
C ALA A 240 4.73 -4.87 21.24
N ARG A 241 3.52 -4.36 21.04
CA ARG A 241 2.97 -3.25 21.82
C ARG A 241 1.74 -3.72 22.56
N THR A 242 1.69 -3.42 23.86
CA THR A 242 0.50 -3.63 24.69
C THR A 242 -0.62 -2.68 24.26
N ALA A 243 -1.86 -3.08 24.51
CA ALA A 243 -3.02 -2.33 24.01
C ALA A 243 -3.26 -0.97 24.70
N ASP A 244 -2.59 -0.69 25.82
CA ASP A 244 -2.58 0.65 26.40
C ASP A 244 -1.67 1.62 25.63
N HIS A 245 -0.98 1.12 24.60
CA HIS A 245 -0.12 1.86 23.66
C HIS A 245 1.08 2.57 24.29
N ARG A 246 1.44 2.25 25.54
CA ARG A 246 2.48 2.99 26.26
C ARG A 246 3.89 2.45 26.00
N ASP A 247 4.04 1.14 25.91
CA ASP A 247 5.36 0.50 25.80
C ASP A 247 5.45 -0.46 24.60
N VAL A 248 6.50 -0.29 23.79
CA VAL A 248 6.92 -1.28 22.78
C VAL A 248 7.96 -2.19 23.42
N GLY A 249 7.61 -3.45 23.62
CA GLY A 249 8.51 -4.48 24.11
C GLY A 249 9.26 -5.16 22.96
N VAL A 250 10.56 -5.42 23.16
CA VAL A 250 11.36 -6.25 22.25
C VAL A 250 11.31 -7.68 22.76
N TRP A 251 10.80 -8.60 21.93
CA TRP A 251 10.78 -10.02 22.24
C TRP A 251 12.06 -10.71 21.77
N THR A 252 12.60 -10.32 20.61
CA THR A 252 13.95 -10.69 20.15
C THR A 252 14.48 -9.68 19.12
N GLY A 253 15.81 -9.61 18.96
CA GLY A 253 16.46 -8.73 17.98
C GLY A 253 16.43 -7.24 18.34
N ALA A 254 16.30 -6.39 17.31
CA ALA A 254 16.32 -4.92 17.46
C ALA A 254 14.90 -4.34 17.64
N GLY A 255 14.79 -3.25 18.40
CA GLY A 255 13.52 -2.54 18.62
C GLY A 255 13.10 -1.58 17.49
N HIS A 256 13.89 -1.47 16.44
CA HIS A 256 13.64 -0.60 15.28
C HIS A 256 14.24 -1.21 14.02
N SER A 257 13.76 -0.73 12.87
CA SER A 257 14.35 -1.02 11.55
C SER A 257 15.34 0.06 11.15
N VAL A 258 16.36 -0.28 10.36
CA VAL A 258 17.30 0.70 9.79
C VAL A 258 17.12 0.74 8.29
N GLU A 259 16.78 1.91 7.77
CA GLU A 259 16.67 2.18 6.33
C GLU A 259 17.91 2.97 5.91
N THR A 260 18.51 2.59 4.78
CA THR A 260 19.65 3.29 4.18
C THR A 260 19.34 3.74 2.76
N LEU A 261 19.93 4.87 2.37
CA LEU A 261 19.83 5.42 1.03
C LEU A 261 21.15 6.08 0.63
N SER A 262 21.66 5.73 -0.54
CA SER A 262 22.76 6.46 -1.17
C SER A 262 22.18 7.60 -2.02
N VAL A 263 22.60 8.83 -1.74
CA VAL A 263 22.21 10.03 -2.49
C VAL A 263 23.48 10.79 -2.88
N PRO A 264 24.17 10.38 -3.97
CA PRO A 264 25.40 11.02 -4.42
C PRO A 264 25.25 12.53 -4.65
N GLU A 265 24.09 12.97 -5.14
CA GLU A 265 23.78 14.39 -5.39
C GLU A 265 23.73 15.23 -4.11
N ALA A 266 23.37 14.61 -2.98
CA ALA A 266 23.42 15.23 -1.66
C ALA A 266 24.71 14.87 -0.89
N GLY A 267 25.72 14.31 -1.57
CA GLY A 267 27.05 14.13 -1.01
C GLY A 267 27.16 13.03 0.04
N GLY A 268 26.41 11.92 -0.08
CA GLY A 268 26.73 10.72 0.70
C GLY A 268 25.62 9.69 0.88
N GLU A 269 25.83 8.84 1.89
CA GLU A 269 24.86 7.86 2.37
C GLU A 269 24.13 8.38 3.60
N PHE A 270 22.87 8.00 3.70
CA PHE A 270 21.97 8.36 4.80
C PHE A 270 21.42 7.09 5.42
N SER A 271 21.16 7.16 6.73
CA SER A 271 20.60 6.08 7.51
C SER A 271 19.54 6.64 8.46
N TRP A 272 18.41 5.94 8.55
CA TRP A 272 17.28 6.31 9.40
C TRP A 272 16.91 5.13 10.29
N GLN A 273 16.73 5.41 11.57
CA GLN A 273 16.08 4.48 12.49
C GLN A 273 14.57 4.68 12.40
N VAL A 274 13.87 3.66 11.93
CA VAL A 274 12.42 3.70 11.76
C VAL A 274 11.77 2.79 12.79
N SER A 275 10.91 3.39 13.62
CA SER A 275 10.07 2.70 14.61
C SER A 275 9.25 1.57 13.96
N PRO A 276 8.96 0.47 14.67
CA PRO A 276 8.14 -0.63 14.19
C PRO A 276 6.76 -0.22 13.64
N THR A 277 6.17 0.82 14.23
CA THR A 277 4.87 1.38 13.82
C THR A 277 5.01 2.71 13.08
N GLY A 278 6.24 3.14 12.84
CA GLY A 278 6.55 4.37 12.14
C GLY A 278 6.34 4.26 10.64
N PHE A 279 5.82 5.33 10.03
CA PHE A 279 5.72 5.45 8.58
C PHE A 279 7.11 5.47 7.93
N TRP A 280 7.24 4.67 6.87
CA TRP A 280 8.31 4.76 5.89
C TRP A 280 7.75 4.43 4.52
N GLN A 281 8.44 4.86 3.47
CA GLN A 281 8.03 4.61 2.10
C GLN A 281 7.96 3.12 1.82
N ILE A 282 6.78 2.67 1.39
CA ILE A 282 6.48 1.24 1.23
C ILE A 282 7.12 0.62 -0.02
N HIS A 283 7.45 1.43 -1.02
CA HIS A 283 8.10 0.97 -2.24
C HIS A 283 9.62 1.07 -2.09
N ARG A 284 10.36 -0.02 -2.35
CA ARG A 284 11.81 -0.11 -2.14
C ARG A 284 12.64 1.00 -2.82
N GLN A 285 12.13 1.58 -3.91
CA GLN A 285 12.77 2.69 -4.64
C GLN A 285 12.11 4.06 -4.42
N ALA A 286 11.03 4.15 -3.64
CA ALA A 286 10.37 5.43 -3.39
C ALA A 286 11.28 6.44 -2.66
N PRO A 287 12.08 6.07 -1.63
CA PRO A 287 12.99 7.02 -1.01
C PRO A 287 13.91 7.72 -2.01
N ALA A 288 14.61 6.95 -2.84
CA ALA A 288 15.51 7.47 -3.87
C ALA A 288 14.77 8.35 -4.89
N THR A 289 13.62 7.87 -5.39
CA THR A 289 12.84 8.55 -6.43
C THR A 289 12.30 9.89 -5.95
N LEU A 290 11.74 9.91 -4.74
CA LEU A 290 11.16 11.12 -4.15
C LEU A 290 12.24 12.12 -3.78
N VAL A 291 13.35 11.66 -3.16
CA VAL A 291 14.47 12.53 -2.79
C VAL A 291 15.05 13.21 -4.04
N ARG A 292 15.30 12.47 -5.11
CA ARG A 292 15.81 13.07 -6.36
C ARG A 292 14.83 14.11 -6.91
N ALA A 293 13.54 13.80 -6.96
CA ALA A 293 12.54 14.75 -7.45
C ALA A 293 12.50 16.05 -6.61
N VAL A 294 12.63 15.95 -5.28
CA VAL A 294 12.68 17.12 -4.39
C VAL A 294 13.98 17.92 -4.60
N LEU A 295 15.13 17.26 -4.68
CA LEU A 295 16.41 17.93 -4.92
C LEU A 295 16.42 18.66 -6.28
N ASP A 296 15.92 18.02 -7.33
CA ASP A 296 15.85 18.58 -8.68
C ASP A 296 14.93 19.82 -8.72
N ALA A 297 13.80 19.78 -7.99
CA ALA A 297 12.82 20.86 -7.98
C ALA A 297 13.21 22.03 -7.04
N ALA A 298 13.68 21.72 -5.84
CA ALA A 298 13.96 22.73 -4.81
C ALA A 298 15.33 23.41 -5.01
N GLN A 299 16.29 22.72 -5.63
CA GLN A 299 17.62 23.23 -5.95
C GLN A 299 18.30 23.93 -4.75
N PHE A 300 18.31 23.27 -3.60
CA PHE A 300 18.86 23.82 -2.36
C PHE A 300 20.29 24.35 -2.53
N THR A 301 20.57 25.46 -1.85
CA THR A 301 21.87 26.09 -1.78
C THR A 301 22.41 26.14 -0.35
N PRO A 302 23.74 26.09 -0.15
CA PRO A 302 24.31 26.26 1.17
C PRO A 302 23.89 27.58 1.82
N GLY A 303 23.36 27.52 3.04
CA GLY A 303 22.80 28.69 3.74
C GLY A 303 21.28 28.83 3.70
N ASP A 304 20.56 28.01 2.92
CA ASP A 304 19.10 28.09 2.86
C ASP A 304 18.43 27.71 4.19
N ALA A 305 17.24 28.28 4.40
CA ALA A 305 16.33 27.89 5.47
C ALA A 305 15.16 27.09 4.89
N VAL A 306 15.05 25.82 5.26
CA VAL A 306 14.07 24.86 4.71
C VAL A 306 13.09 24.43 5.79
N TRP A 307 11.81 24.34 5.45
CA TRP A 307 10.76 23.82 6.33
C TRP A 307 10.27 22.48 5.78
N ASP A 308 10.57 21.39 6.48
CA ASP A 308 10.02 20.06 6.18
C ASP A 308 8.78 19.85 7.05
N LEU A 309 7.61 20.14 6.47
CA LEU A 309 6.32 20.02 7.15
C LEU A 309 5.78 18.61 6.92
N TYR A 310 5.32 17.96 7.99
CA TYR A 310 4.93 16.53 7.99
C TYR A 310 6.13 15.63 7.67
N SER A 311 7.25 15.89 8.34
CA SER A 311 8.55 15.31 8.01
C SER A 311 8.62 13.79 8.18
N GLY A 312 7.68 13.19 8.93
CA GLY A 312 7.71 11.78 9.29
C GLY A 312 9.06 11.41 9.90
N ALA A 313 9.59 10.26 9.46
CA ALA A 313 10.93 9.77 9.83
C ALA A 313 12.09 10.64 9.31
N GLY A 314 11.83 11.78 8.67
CA GLY A 314 12.85 12.75 8.27
C GLY A 314 13.59 12.38 6.99
N LEU A 315 12.91 11.73 6.04
CA LEU A 315 13.49 11.39 4.74
C LEU A 315 14.02 12.63 4.03
N PHE A 316 13.20 13.68 3.90
CA PHE A 316 13.63 14.93 3.27
C PHE A 316 14.43 15.81 4.23
N THR A 317 14.08 15.86 5.52
CA THR A 317 14.84 16.58 6.56
C THR A 317 16.35 16.28 6.48
N ALA A 318 16.73 15.00 6.52
CA ALA A 318 18.13 14.61 6.56
C ALA A 318 18.87 15.04 5.28
N VAL A 319 18.23 14.86 4.13
CA VAL A 319 18.80 15.21 2.83
C VAL A 319 18.93 16.74 2.67
N ALA A 320 17.87 17.48 3.02
CA ALA A 320 17.88 18.94 2.99
C ALA A 320 18.95 19.50 3.94
N ALA A 321 19.07 18.95 5.15
CA ALA A 321 20.07 19.39 6.13
C ALA A 321 21.50 19.21 5.60
N ARG A 322 21.76 18.11 4.89
CA ARG A 322 23.05 17.91 4.22
C ARG A 322 23.27 18.90 3.07
N ALA A 323 22.23 19.18 2.28
CA ALA A 323 22.32 20.07 1.12
C ALA A 323 22.54 21.55 1.50
N VAL A 324 21.86 22.04 2.54
CA VAL A 324 21.99 23.44 2.99
C VAL A 324 23.23 23.70 3.85
N GLY A 325 23.87 22.63 4.35
CA GLY A 325 25.15 22.69 5.06
C GLY A 325 25.11 23.43 6.40
N GLU A 326 26.30 23.64 6.97
CA GLU A 326 26.48 24.21 8.33
C GLU A 326 25.98 25.66 8.46
N THR A 327 25.86 26.39 7.36
CA THR A 327 25.37 27.77 7.33
C THR A 327 23.85 27.86 7.14
N GLY A 328 23.19 26.75 6.79
CA GLY A 328 21.75 26.68 6.59
C GLY A 328 20.99 26.15 7.81
N SER A 329 19.69 25.97 7.64
CA SER A 329 18.85 25.38 8.69
C SER A 329 17.67 24.61 8.10
N VAL A 330 17.25 23.56 8.80
CA VAL A 330 16.03 22.81 8.48
C VAL A 330 15.14 22.75 9.71
N LEU A 331 13.92 23.25 9.59
CA LEU A 331 12.87 23.07 10.59
C LEU A 331 11.99 21.89 10.17
N ALA A 332 12.03 20.81 10.94
CA ALA A 332 11.16 19.66 10.76
C ALA A 332 9.95 19.76 11.69
N VAL A 333 8.75 19.51 11.17
CA VAL A 333 7.50 19.50 11.95
C VAL A 333 6.80 18.17 11.75
N GLU A 334 6.64 17.41 12.83
CA GLU A 334 5.95 16.12 12.84
C GLU A 334 4.90 16.06 13.96
N GLY A 335 3.70 15.57 13.62
CA GLY A 335 2.57 15.47 14.55
C GLY A 335 2.55 14.17 15.36
N SER A 336 3.24 13.13 14.90
CA SER A 336 3.30 11.82 15.54
C SER A 336 4.66 11.61 16.24
N PRO A 337 4.66 11.44 17.58
CA PRO A 337 5.89 11.23 18.34
C PRO A 337 6.58 9.89 18.02
N VAL A 338 5.87 8.94 17.42
CA VAL A 338 6.41 7.61 17.05
C VAL A 338 7.20 7.67 15.74
N THR A 339 6.89 8.66 14.89
CA THR A 339 7.53 8.85 13.58
C THR A 339 8.50 10.00 13.57
N SER A 340 8.51 10.87 14.58
CA SER A 340 9.41 12.01 14.64
C SER A 340 10.86 11.57 14.44
N ALA A 341 11.50 12.18 13.44
CA ALA A 341 12.94 12.15 13.23
C ALA A 341 13.71 12.72 14.43
#